data_AF-A0A351DUV4-F1
#
_entry.id   AF-A0A351DUV4-F1
#
_cell.length_a   1.000
_cell.length_b   1.000
_cell.length_c   1.000
_cell.angle_alpha   90.00
_cell.angle_beta   90.00
_cell.angle_gamma   90.00
#
_symmetry.space_group_name_H-M   'P 1'
#
loop_
_entity.id
_entity.type
_entity.pdbx_description
1 polymer ?
#
loop_
_entity_poly.entity_id
_entity_poly.type
_entity_poly.pdbx_seq_one_letter_code
_entity_poly.pdbx_strand_id
1 'polypeptide(L)'
;ELCDGDFVALEVLATEGAEATWVANGNDVLVTGNGGTFVASAIVNGCESPQEAVEVVLLPLPEAQVSAAPEVLCWGTLGTVQAEFGEAVNSYEWSLPSGTSALNQAGPGLYQLSLQGMNGCQNEYVLSLGMLPPIATGLEDPEPLCSDGVAVLEVTEQVDGLTWNTGGSDATLQVVSSMGEGPFVATVTLGSCTETDTAFVEWWPEPSADALPSNASACALDLPFVLEWPAQAQDAVGSWQWTVDGEGTNAFGHGLSQEGTYTIEVRDNATGCFDTQSVALNVLPNLFLDAFVVDPLICRGDSTEIVVEVFTLEGLDAFELPVFFEWDVPLVQGYQPTVAGGEYTATAQNGCGTSRVEVVVEEEYCGCDVYVPNAFTPDGDGLNEGFKVHTACEFDTFEFEVFNRWGQVVWHSNDASEPWDGGVNVNGIGDHYLPDGVYPYTVAWSYSDDGQQIRESRIGRILIVR
;
A
#
# COMPACT_ATOMS: atom_id res chain seq x y z
N GLU A 1 56.33 -63.55 -52.42
CA GLU A 1 55.89 -62.65 -51.33
C GLU A 1 54.41 -62.37 -51.54
N LEU A 2 53.65 -62.22 -50.46
CA LEU A 2 52.19 -62.10 -50.47
C LEU A 2 51.78 -61.12 -49.36
N CYS A 3 50.80 -60.25 -49.58
CA CYS A 3 50.30 -59.39 -48.51
C CYS A 3 49.47 -60.19 -47.51
N ASP A 4 49.52 -59.81 -46.23
CA ASP A 4 48.71 -60.46 -45.22
C ASP A 4 47.21 -60.36 -45.56
N GLY A 5 46.52 -61.49 -45.58
CA GLY A 5 45.12 -61.61 -46.05
C GLY A 5 44.92 -61.98 -47.52
N ASP A 6 45.95 -61.89 -48.37
CA ASP A 6 45.90 -62.38 -49.75
C ASP A 6 46.10 -63.91 -49.81
N PHE A 7 45.85 -64.50 -50.98
CA PHE A 7 46.07 -65.92 -51.25
C PHE A 7 46.89 -66.12 -52.52
N VAL A 8 47.78 -67.11 -52.51
CA VAL A 8 48.54 -67.54 -53.69
C VAL A 8 48.27 -69.02 -53.97
N ALA A 9 48.13 -69.37 -55.26
CA ALA A 9 48.09 -70.76 -55.73
C ALA A 9 49.49 -71.15 -56.22
N LEU A 10 50.07 -72.17 -55.59
CA LEU A 10 51.36 -72.75 -55.97
C LEU A 10 51.13 -74.07 -56.71
N GLU A 11 51.53 -74.12 -57.97
CA GLU A 11 51.46 -75.34 -58.79
C GLU A 11 52.81 -76.03 -58.80
N VAL A 12 52.85 -77.33 -58.51
CA VAL A 12 54.07 -78.13 -58.65
C VAL A 12 54.06 -78.84 -59.99
N LEU A 13 55.17 -78.75 -60.71
CA LEU A 13 55.36 -79.37 -62.02
C LEU A 13 56.38 -80.48 -61.94
N ALA A 14 56.10 -81.59 -62.64
CA ALA A 14 56.96 -82.76 -62.70
C ALA A 14 57.42 -83.01 -64.15
N THR A 15 58.56 -83.70 -64.31
CA THR A 15 58.99 -84.19 -65.63
C THR A 15 58.05 -85.29 -66.14
N GLU A 16 57.99 -85.47 -67.47
CA GLU A 16 57.03 -86.38 -68.11
C GLU A 16 57.13 -87.82 -67.54
N GLY A 17 56.01 -88.32 -67.00
CA GLY A 17 55.92 -89.63 -66.34
C GLY A 17 56.07 -89.61 -64.81
N ALA A 18 56.18 -88.43 -64.20
CA ALA A 18 56.20 -88.23 -62.75
C ALA A 18 54.90 -87.62 -62.21
N GLU A 19 54.50 -88.00 -60.99
CA GLU A 19 53.43 -87.34 -60.24
C GLU A 19 54.06 -86.50 -59.13
N ALA A 20 53.88 -85.18 -59.17
CA ALA A 20 54.35 -84.26 -58.14
C ALA A 20 53.20 -83.77 -57.26
N THR A 21 53.44 -83.72 -55.95
CA THR A 21 52.44 -83.25 -54.98
C THR A 21 53.10 -82.41 -53.89
N TRP A 22 52.35 -81.45 -53.34
CA TRP A 22 52.73 -80.73 -52.14
C TRP A 22 52.55 -81.62 -50.91
N VAL A 23 53.57 -81.69 -50.04
CA VAL A 23 53.52 -82.49 -48.81
C VAL A 23 52.40 -82.02 -47.88
N ALA A 24 52.07 -80.73 -47.92
CA ALA A 24 51.06 -80.12 -47.07
C ALA A 24 49.63 -80.63 -47.33
N ASN A 25 49.27 -80.95 -48.58
CA ASN A 25 47.90 -81.31 -48.94
C ASN A 25 47.76 -82.53 -49.89
N GLY A 26 48.88 -83.08 -50.39
CA GLY A 26 48.90 -84.23 -51.30
C GLY A 26 48.39 -83.95 -52.72
N ASN A 27 48.21 -82.68 -53.11
CA ASN A 27 47.74 -82.29 -54.45
C ASN A 27 48.85 -81.61 -55.26
N ASP A 28 48.64 -81.50 -56.56
CA ASP A 28 49.48 -80.77 -57.50
C ASP A 28 49.37 -79.23 -57.35
N VAL A 29 48.29 -78.74 -56.76
CA VAL A 29 48.09 -77.32 -56.43
C VAL A 29 47.90 -77.11 -54.92
N LEU A 30 48.60 -76.12 -54.36
CA LEU A 30 48.45 -75.65 -52.99
C LEU A 30 48.03 -74.18 -52.97
N VAL A 31 46.84 -73.88 -52.43
CA VAL A 31 46.42 -72.51 -52.15
C VAL A 31 46.73 -72.19 -50.68
N THR A 32 47.52 -71.13 -50.45
CA THR A 32 47.88 -70.69 -49.10
C THR A 32 47.81 -69.17 -48.97
N GLY A 33 47.33 -68.70 -47.83
CA GLY A 33 47.47 -67.31 -47.36
C GLY A 33 48.39 -67.20 -46.14
N ASN A 34 48.98 -68.32 -45.70
CA ASN A 34 49.90 -68.35 -44.56
C ASN A 34 51.35 -68.27 -45.03
N GLY A 35 52.17 -67.52 -44.29
CA GLY A 35 53.61 -67.47 -44.48
C GLY A 35 54.29 -68.74 -43.98
N GLY A 36 55.37 -69.14 -44.64
CA GLY A 36 56.16 -70.30 -44.26
C GLY A 36 56.80 -71.02 -45.46
N THR A 37 57.54 -72.07 -45.16
CA THR A 37 58.17 -72.92 -46.17
C THR A 37 57.27 -74.10 -46.52
N PHE A 38 56.89 -74.21 -47.78
CA PHE A 38 56.10 -75.32 -48.33
C PHE A 38 57.02 -76.21 -49.15
N VAL A 39 56.89 -77.53 -48.99
CA VAL A 39 57.72 -78.49 -49.71
C VAL A 39 56.88 -79.41 -50.59
N ALA A 40 57.41 -79.76 -51.76
CA ALA A 40 56.81 -80.70 -52.69
C ALA A 40 57.84 -81.77 -53.10
N SER A 41 57.35 -82.96 -53.44
CA SER A 41 58.15 -84.05 -54.01
C SER A 41 57.43 -84.69 -55.19
N ALA A 42 58.18 -85.38 -56.05
CA ALA A 42 57.67 -86.11 -57.20
C ALA A 42 58.04 -87.59 -57.11
N ILE A 43 57.13 -88.47 -57.55
CA ILE A 43 57.35 -89.92 -57.56
C ILE A 43 57.32 -90.43 -59.01
N VAL A 44 58.35 -91.20 -59.39
CA VAL A 44 58.41 -91.93 -60.66
C VAL A 44 58.79 -93.38 -60.38
N ASN A 45 57.98 -94.34 -60.82
CA ASN A 45 58.27 -95.77 -60.70
C ASN A 45 58.67 -96.22 -59.26
N GLY A 46 58.12 -95.57 -58.24
CA GLY A 46 58.40 -95.87 -56.83
C GLY A 46 59.65 -95.20 -56.24
N CYS A 47 60.35 -94.34 -57.00
CA CYS A 47 61.43 -93.50 -56.51
C CYS A 47 60.93 -92.08 -56.28
N GLU A 48 61.08 -91.58 -55.05
CA GLU A 48 60.74 -90.20 -54.68
C GLU A 48 61.93 -89.27 -54.94
N SER A 49 61.66 -88.09 -55.49
CA SER A 49 62.65 -87.03 -55.65
C SER A 49 63.07 -86.45 -54.30
N PRO A 50 64.21 -85.75 -54.20
CA PRO A 50 64.42 -84.81 -53.11
C PRO A 50 63.26 -83.82 -53.02
N GLN A 51 62.92 -83.39 -51.80
CA GLN A 51 61.92 -82.37 -51.59
C GLN A 51 62.46 -81.01 -52.04
N GLU A 52 61.67 -80.28 -52.82
CA GLU A 52 61.93 -78.89 -53.18
C GLU A 52 61.06 -77.97 -52.33
N ALA A 53 61.64 -76.86 -51.88
CA ALA A 53 61.00 -75.91 -50.98
C ALA A 53 60.71 -74.59 -51.69
N VAL A 54 59.52 -74.05 -51.46
CA VAL A 54 59.14 -72.68 -51.80
C VAL A 54 58.80 -71.95 -50.50
N GLU A 55 59.41 -70.80 -50.29
CA GLU A 55 59.10 -69.93 -49.15
C GLU A 55 58.08 -68.87 -49.56
N VAL A 56 56.95 -68.85 -48.85
CA VAL A 56 55.96 -67.79 -48.94
C VAL A 56 56.21 -66.83 -47.79
N VAL A 57 56.69 -65.63 -48.11
CA VAL A 57 56.87 -64.54 -47.14
C VAL A 57 55.60 -63.69 -47.12
N LEU A 58 55.00 -63.53 -45.94
CA LEU A 58 53.90 -62.60 -45.71
C LEU A 58 54.44 -61.19 -45.45
N LEU A 59 53.90 -60.23 -46.17
CA LEU A 59 54.22 -58.82 -46.08
C LEU A 59 53.14 -58.12 -45.22
N PRO A 60 53.52 -57.36 -44.18
CA PRO A 60 52.55 -56.70 -43.31
C PRO A 60 51.76 -55.63 -44.09
N LEU A 61 50.48 -55.49 -43.76
CA LEU A 61 49.66 -54.40 -44.28
C LEU A 61 50.09 -53.06 -43.68
N PRO A 62 49.97 -51.94 -44.41
CA PRO A 62 50.15 -50.61 -43.84
C PRO A 62 49.09 -50.32 -42.77
N GLU A 63 49.50 -49.72 -41.67
CA GLU A 63 48.63 -49.38 -40.54
C GLU A 63 48.45 -47.87 -40.36
N ALA A 64 47.25 -47.45 -39.95
CA ALA A 64 46.98 -46.09 -39.51
C ALA A 64 45.92 -46.07 -38.39
N GLN A 65 45.97 -45.05 -37.54
CA GLN A 65 44.92 -44.72 -36.58
C GLN A 65 44.15 -43.50 -37.08
N VAL A 66 42.91 -43.69 -37.50
CA VAL A 66 42.04 -42.63 -38.02
C VAL A 66 41.14 -42.11 -36.91
N SER A 67 41.11 -40.80 -36.71
CA SER A 67 40.27 -40.15 -35.70
C SER A 67 39.66 -38.85 -36.20
N ALA A 68 38.58 -38.43 -35.55
CA ALA A 68 37.98 -37.11 -35.73
C ALA A 68 37.95 -36.33 -34.42
N ALA A 69 38.08 -35.01 -34.53
CA ALA A 69 37.89 -34.09 -33.43
C ALA A 69 36.93 -32.95 -33.86
N PRO A 70 35.74 -32.83 -33.26
CA PRO A 70 35.12 -33.78 -32.32
C PRO A 70 34.69 -35.10 -32.99
N GLU A 71 34.35 -36.13 -32.21
CA GLU A 71 33.86 -37.43 -32.72
C GLU A 71 32.48 -37.32 -33.40
N VAL A 72 31.66 -36.34 -33.00
CA VAL A 72 30.38 -35.99 -33.61
C VAL A 72 30.29 -34.48 -33.75
N LEU A 73 29.86 -33.99 -34.91
CA LEU A 73 29.74 -32.56 -35.19
C LEU A 73 28.44 -31.98 -34.62
N CYS A 74 28.51 -30.73 -34.18
CA CYS A 74 27.32 -29.90 -33.95
C CYS A 74 26.80 -29.37 -35.27
N TRP A 75 25.49 -29.10 -35.34
CA TRP A 75 24.86 -28.58 -36.54
C TRP A 75 25.60 -27.35 -37.09
N GLY A 76 25.91 -27.37 -38.39
CA GLY A 76 26.59 -26.26 -39.07
C GLY A 76 28.08 -26.07 -38.70
N THR A 77 28.63 -26.89 -37.81
CA THR A 77 30.06 -26.83 -37.46
C THR A 77 30.90 -27.75 -38.35
N LEU A 78 32.20 -27.50 -38.37
CA LEU A 78 33.20 -28.31 -39.05
C LEU A 78 34.17 -28.84 -38.01
N GLY A 79 34.65 -30.05 -38.22
CA GLY A 79 35.67 -30.68 -37.38
C GLY A 79 36.98 -30.88 -38.11
N THR A 80 37.82 -31.72 -37.53
CA THR A 80 39.01 -32.25 -38.19
C THR A 80 38.94 -33.76 -38.26
N VAL A 81 39.38 -34.32 -39.38
CA VAL A 81 39.70 -35.75 -39.53
C VAL A 81 41.20 -35.85 -39.70
N GLN A 82 41.84 -36.78 -38.99
CA GLN A 82 43.27 -36.99 -39.07
C GLN A 82 43.59 -38.49 -39.06
N ALA A 83 44.78 -38.82 -39.54
CA ALA A 83 45.33 -40.16 -39.46
C ALA A 83 46.77 -40.11 -38.96
N GLU A 84 47.08 -40.97 -37.99
CA GLU A 84 48.45 -41.24 -37.55
C GLU A 84 48.94 -42.50 -38.26
N PHE A 85 49.96 -42.35 -39.10
CA PHE A 85 50.48 -43.44 -39.94
C PHE A 85 51.56 -44.25 -39.22
N GLY A 86 51.54 -45.57 -39.41
CA GLY A 86 52.64 -46.45 -38.99
C GLY A 86 53.89 -46.31 -39.88
N GLU A 87 55.01 -46.88 -39.44
CA GLU A 87 56.33 -46.72 -40.09
C GLU A 87 56.42 -47.30 -41.53
N ALA A 88 55.47 -48.16 -41.94
CA ALA A 88 55.51 -48.91 -43.20
C ALA A 88 54.74 -48.27 -44.38
N VAL A 89 54.19 -47.05 -44.21
CA VAL A 89 53.37 -46.39 -45.24
C VAL A 89 54.23 -45.68 -46.29
N ASN A 90 53.96 -45.92 -47.57
CA ASN A 90 54.64 -45.26 -48.70
C ASN A 90 53.79 -44.14 -49.30
N SER A 91 52.49 -44.36 -49.49
CA SER A 91 51.55 -43.38 -49.99
C SER A 91 50.16 -43.59 -49.39
N TYR A 92 49.35 -42.53 -49.43
CA TYR A 92 47.97 -42.56 -48.96
C TYR A 92 47.09 -41.68 -49.84
N GLU A 93 45.81 -42.02 -49.91
CA GLU A 93 44.79 -41.26 -50.62
C GLU A 93 43.50 -41.20 -49.79
N TRP A 94 42.85 -40.04 -49.81
CA TRP A 94 41.58 -39.82 -49.12
C TRP A 94 40.44 -39.65 -50.11
N SER A 95 39.37 -40.40 -49.90
CA SER A 95 38.05 -40.12 -50.47
C SER A 95 37.22 -39.36 -49.45
N LEU A 96 36.86 -38.12 -49.80
CA LEU A 96 36.13 -37.20 -48.92
C LEU A 96 34.62 -37.23 -49.24
N PRO A 97 33.74 -37.05 -48.23
CA PRO A 97 32.32 -36.94 -48.48
C PRO A 97 31.99 -35.65 -49.26
N SER A 98 30.84 -35.66 -49.94
CA SER A 98 30.37 -34.51 -50.72
C SER A 98 30.26 -33.25 -49.86
N GLY A 99 30.81 -32.13 -50.35
CA GLY A 99 30.81 -30.86 -49.63
C GLY A 99 32.01 -30.64 -48.70
N THR A 100 32.86 -31.65 -48.47
CA THR A 100 34.13 -31.48 -47.74
C THR A 100 35.29 -31.27 -48.70
N SER A 101 36.02 -30.16 -48.56
CA SER A 101 37.19 -29.85 -49.40
C SER A 101 38.53 -30.09 -48.70
N ALA A 102 38.56 -30.19 -47.37
CA ALA A 102 39.77 -30.39 -46.60
C ALA A 102 39.50 -31.14 -45.29
N LEU A 103 40.45 -31.99 -44.88
CA LEU A 103 40.34 -32.79 -43.65
C LEU A 103 40.33 -31.95 -42.37
N ASN A 104 40.90 -30.74 -42.38
CA ASN A 104 40.85 -29.79 -41.27
C ASN A 104 39.59 -28.89 -41.29
N GLN A 105 38.68 -29.16 -42.22
CA GLN A 105 37.36 -28.53 -42.38
C GLN A 105 36.33 -29.62 -42.71
N ALA A 106 36.34 -30.68 -41.89
CA ALA A 106 35.58 -31.89 -42.12
C ALA A 106 34.09 -31.69 -41.81
N GLY A 107 33.23 -31.92 -42.80
CA GLY A 107 31.78 -32.01 -42.65
C GLY A 107 31.30 -33.44 -42.35
N PRO A 108 29.99 -33.67 -42.25
CA PRO A 108 29.47 -35.01 -41.97
C PRO A 108 29.59 -35.92 -43.20
N GLY A 109 29.81 -37.20 -42.96
CA GLY A 109 29.83 -38.22 -44.02
C GLY A 109 30.90 -39.29 -43.82
N LEU A 110 31.13 -40.06 -44.90
CA LEU A 110 32.09 -41.16 -44.92
C LEU A 110 33.44 -40.68 -45.46
N TYR A 111 34.48 -40.84 -44.65
CA TYR A 111 35.87 -40.62 -45.00
C TYR A 111 36.54 -41.98 -45.22
N GLN A 112 37.13 -42.18 -46.39
CA GLN A 112 37.87 -43.42 -46.70
C GLN A 112 39.34 -43.09 -46.92
N LEU A 113 40.21 -43.80 -46.21
CA LEU A 113 41.66 -43.70 -46.32
C LEU A 113 42.20 -44.98 -46.92
N SER A 114 42.73 -44.89 -48.14
CA SER A 114 43.42 -46.00 -48.80
C SER A 114 44.92 -45.80 -48.64
N LEU A 115 45.60 -46.80 -48.08
CA LEU A 115 47.05 -46.81 -47.85
C LEU A 115 47.75 -47.77 -48.80
N GLN A 116 48.97 -47.41 -49.18
CA GLN A 116 49.91 -48.33 -49.82
C GLN A 116 51.22 -48.36 -49.05
N GLY A 117 51.66 -49.54 -48.65
CA GLY A 117 52.91 -49.78 -47.93
C GLY A 117 54.14 -49.76 -48.85
N MET A 118 55.33 -49.57 -48.28
CA MET A 118 56.61 -49.63 -49.01
C MET A 118 56.86 -51.00 -49.67
N ASN A 119 56.23 -52.05 -49.15
CA ASN A 119 56.24 -53.41 -49.68
C ASN A 119 55.17 -53.65 -50.77
N GLY A 120 54.38 -52.64 -51.14
CA GLY A 120 53.34 -52.70 -52.16
C GLY A 120 51.95 -53.09 -51.66
N CYS A 121 51.81 -53.54 -50.41
CA CYS A 121 50.53 -53.97 -49.84
C CYS A 121 49.57 -52.81 -49.58
N GLN A 122 48.26 -53.06 -49.68
CA GLN A 122 47.23 -52.04 -49.53
C GLN A 122 46.30 -52.35 -48.36
N ASN A 123 45.80 -51.30 -47.71
CA ASN A 123 44.82 -51.41 -46.64
C ASN A 123 43.88 -50.19 -46.66
N GLU A 124 42.65 -50.37 -46.18
CA GLU A 124 41.64 -49.31 -46.20
C GLU A 124 41.01 -49.09 -44.82
N TYR A 125 40.78 -47.83 -44.48
CA TYR A 125 40.11 -47.41 -43.26
C TYR A 125 38.89 -46.57 -43.61
N VAL A 126 37.80 -46.76 -42.86
CA VAL A 126 36.56 -45.99 -43.02
C VAL A 126 36.21 -45.33 -41.70
N LEU A 127 36.00 -44.02 -41.73
CA LEU A 127 35.48 -43.23 -40.63
C LEU A 127 34.15 -42.59 -41.04
N SER A 128 33.12 -42.80 -40.23
CA SER A 128 31.82 -42.12 -40.39
C SER A 128 31.74 -40.96 -39.39
N LEU A 129 31.80 -39.73 -39.89
CA LEU A 129 31.62 -38.54 -39.07
C LEU A 129 30.15 -38.11 -39.09
N GLY A 130 29.48 -38.22 -37.95
CA GLY A 130 28.08 -37.82 -37.77
C GLY A 130 27.91 -36.34 -37.46
N MET A 131 26.69 -35.83 -37.62
CA MET A 131 26.29 -34.49 -37.19
C MET A 131 24.96 -34.56 -36.44
N LEU A 132 24.88 -33.88 -35.30
CA LEU A 132 23.65 -33.72 -34.55
C LEU A 132 22.73 -32.70 -35.24
N PRO A 133 21.40 -32.88 -35.13
CA PRO A 133 20.45 -31.90 -35.66
C PRO A 133 20.61 -30.54 -34.97
N PRO A 134 20.09 -29.44 -35.55
CA PRO A 134 20.07 -28.15 -34.88
C PRO A 134 19.30 -28.26 -33.55
N ILE A 135 19.80 -27.58 -32.51
CA ILE A 135 19.07 -27.48 -31.25
C ILE A 135 18.00 -26.40 -31.42
N ALA A 136 16.73 -26.80 -31.42
CA ALA A 136 15.60 -25.89 -31.25
C ALA A 136 15.13 -26.02 -29.80
N THR A 137 14.82 -24.91 -29.14
CA THR A 137 14.33 -24.94 -27.75
C THR A 137 12.80 -24.84 -27.68
N GLY A 138 12.19 -24.19 -28.67
CA GLY A 138 10.77 -23.79 -28.64
C GLY A 138 10.48 -22.65 -27.67
N LEU A 139 11.51 -21.96 -27.18
CA LEU A 139 11.37 -20.84 -26.26
C LEU A 139 10.75 -19.63 -26.99
N GLU A 140 9.67 -19.10 -26.44
CA GLU A 140 8.94 -17.95 -26.97
C GLU A 140 8.81 -16.86 -25.89
N ASP A 141 8.71 -15.60 -26.32
CA ASP A 141 8.38 -14.49 -25.42
C ASP A 141 6.90 -14.60 -25.00
N PRO A 142 6.60 -14.61 -23.69
CA PRO A 142 5.22 -14.62 -23.22
C PRO A 142 4.53 -13.28 -23.51
N GLU A 143 3.20 -13.30 -23.61
CA GLU A 143 2.44 -12.05 -23.62
C GLU A 143 2.71 -11.26 -22.32
N PRO A 144 2.80 -9.92 -22.38
CA PRO A 144 3.08 -9.13 -21.18
C PRO A 144 1.95 -9.26 -20.15
N LEU A 145 2.30 -9.20 -18.87
CA LEU A 145 1.41 -9.45 -17.72
C LEU A 145 1.40 -8.25 -16.77
N CYS A 146 0.42 -8.17 -15.87
CA CYS A 146 0.51 -7.28 -14.71
C CYS A 146 1.59 -7.79 -13.74
N SER A 147 2.09 -6.92 -12.85
CA SER A 147 3.26 -7.21 -12.00
C SER A 147 2.99 -8.26 -10.91
N ASP A 148 1.72 -8.55 -10.62
CA ASP A 148 1.27 -9.64 -9.76
C ASP A 148 1.20 -11.00 -10.47
N GLY A 149 1.32 -11.01 -11.80
CA GLY A 149 1.34 -12.19 -12.65
C GLY A 149 2.64 -13.00 -12.53
N VAL A 150 2.59 -14.23 -13.06
CA VAL A 150 3.75 -15.11 -13.19
C VAL A 150 3.89 -15.50 -14.65
N ALA A 151 4.95 -15.01 -15.31
CA ALA A 151 5.30 -15.44 -16.65
C ALA A 151 5.93 -16.83 -16.59
N VAL A 152 5.57 -17.70 -17.53
CA VAL A 152 6.11 -19.06 -17.61
C VAL A 152 6.86 -19.20 -18.92
N LEU A 153 8.18 -19.36 -18.81
CA LEU A 153 9.03 -19.70 -19.94
C LEU A 153 9.19 -21.21 -19.98
N GLU A 154 9.09 -21.81 -21.16
CA GLU A 154 9.16 -23.26 -21.34
C GLU A 154 10.09 -23.61 -22.52
N VAL A 155 11.00 -24.56 -22.29
CA VAL A 155 11.73 -25.25 -23.34
C VAL A 155 10.94 -26.51 -23.70
N THR A 156 10.30 -26.51 -24.86
CA THR A 156 9.35 -27.56 -25.27
C THR A 156 10.01 -28.73 -25.99
N GLU A 157 11.21 -28.54 -26.51
CA GLU A 157 11.94 -29.53 -27.30
C GLU A 157 12.82 -30.45 -26.44
N GLN A 158 13.07 -31.67 -26.92
CA GLN A 158 13.93 -32.62 -26.21
C GLN A 158 15.39 -32.23 -26.30
N VAL A 159 15.95 -31.84 -25.15
CA VAL A 159 17.37 -31.56 -24.93
C VAL A 159 17.92 -32.52 -23.87
N ASP A 160 19.22 -32.82 -23.93
CA ASP A 160 19.90 -33.70 -22.95
C ASP A 160 20.19 -32.99 -21.63
N GLY A 161 20.27 -31.66 -21.67
CA GLY A 161 20.53 -30.82 -20.51
C GLY A 161 20.06 -29.39 -20.73
N LEU A 162 19.71 -28.73 -19.62
CA LEU A 162 19.19 -27.37 -19.58
C LEU A 162 19.69 -26.67 -18.32
N THR A 163 20.06 -25.41 -18.45
CA THR A 163 20.32 -24.50 -17.34
C THR A 163 19.84 -23.09 -17.67
N TRP A 164 19.27 -22.39 -16.68
CA TRP A 164 18.85 -20.99 -16.83
C TRP A 164 19.91 -20.04 -16.27
N ASN A 165 20.00 -18.81 -16.80
CA ASN A 165 20.87 -17.76 -16.24
C ASN A 165 20.49 -17.34 -14.81
N THR A 166 19.24 -17.60 -14.41
CA THR A 166 18.72 -17.43 -13.05
C THR A 166 19.03 -18.62 -12.13
N GLY A 167 19.59 -19.70 -12.68
CA GLY A 167 19.82 -20.97 -11.99
C GLY A 167 18.67 -21.97 -12.16
N GLY A 168 18.95 -23.24 -11.89
CA GLY A 168 17.99 -24.35 -12.08
C GLY A 168 18.15 -25.06 -13.43
N SER A 169 17.48 -26.20 -13.56
CA SER A 169 17.56 -27.10 -14.73
C SER A 169 16.20 -27.65 -15.16
N ASP A 170 15.10 -27.11 -14.61
CA ASP A 170 13.76 -27.51 -14.98
C ASP A 170 13.40 -26.93 -16.35
N ALA A 171 12.62 -27.69 -17.14
CA ALA A 171 12.17 -27.28 -18.48
C ALA A 171 11.35 -25.99 -18.47
N THR A 172 10.74 -25.66 -17.33
CA THR A 172 9.95 -24.44 -17.12
C THR A 172 10.64 -23.50 -16.14
N LEU A 173 10.66 -22.21 -16.44
CA LEU A 173 11.06 -21.15 -15.52
C LEU A 173 9.86 -20.24 -15.22
N GLN A 174 9.52 -20.13 -13.93
CA GLN A 174 8.52 -19.20 -13.43
C GLN A 174 9.19 -17.86 -13.16
N VAL A 175 8.76 -16.80 -13.84
CA VAL A 175 9.31 -15.45 -13.73
C VAL A 175 8.28 -14.54 -13.06
N VAL A 176 8.69 -13.85 -12.01
CA VAL A 176 7.89 -12.85 -11.28
C VAL A 176 8.49 -11.46 -11.46
N SER A 177 7.68 -10.41 -11.27
CA SER A 177 8.10 -9.00 -11.47
C SER A 177 9.38 -8.61 -10.74
N SER A 178 9.61 -9.13 -9.53
CA SER A 178 10.85 -8.89 -8.77
C SER A 178 12.14 -9.40 -9.44
N MET A 179 12.04 -10.25 -10.47
CA MET A 179 13.16 -10.72 -11.28
C MET A 179 13.51 -9.78 -12.44
N GLY A 180 12.67 -8.76 -12.71
CA GLY A 180 12.83 -7.82 -13.82
C GLY A 180 12.31 -8.34 -15.16
N GLU A 181 12.55 -7.58 -16.23
CA GLU A 181 12.04 -7.84 -17.59
C GLU A 181 12.94 -8.77 -18.43
N GLY A 182 13.94 -9.39 -17.81
CA GLY A 182 14.93 -10.23 -18.49
C GLY A 182 16.14 -9.43 -19.03
N PRO A 183 16.93 -10.01 -19.95
CA PRO A 183 16.70 -11.28 -20.65
C PRO A 183 16.83 -12.52 -19.78
N PHE A 184 16.04 -13.54 -20.07
CA PHE A 184 16.15 -14.89 -19.51
C PHE A 184 16.78 -15.81 -20.54
N VAL A 185 17.88 -16.45 -20.18
CA VAL A 185 18.71 -17.23 -21.11
C VAL A 185 18.69 -18.69 -20.72
N ALA A 186 18.21 -19.54 -21.63
CA ALA A 186 18.28 -20.99 -21.54
C ALA A 186 19.56 -21.48 -22.24
N THR A 187 20.47 -22.10 -21.49
CA THR A 187 21.62 -22.83 -22.05
C THR A 187 21.27 -24.31 -22.12
N VAL A 188 21.18 -24.84 -23.34
CA VAL A 188 20.73 -26.20 -23.63
C VAL A 188 21.85 -27.03 -24.23
N THR A 189 21.82 -28.35 -23.99
CA THR A 189 22.78 -29.29 -24.56
C THR A 189 22.11 -30.44 -25.30
N LEU A 190 22.70 -30.84 -26.43
CA LEU A 190 22.37 -32.06 -27.17
C LEU A 190 23.68 -32.77 -27.51
N GLY A 191 23.93 -33.93 -26.91
CA GLY A 191 25.22 -34.60 -26.90
C GLY A 191 26.32 -33.69 -26.35
N SER A 192 27.36 -33.46 -27.15
CA SER A 192 28.46 -32.54 -26.82
C SER A 192 28.20 -31.09 -27.25
N CYS A 193 27.05 -30.81 -27.87
CA CYS A 193 26.72 -29.50 -28.41
C CYS A 193 26.00 -28.67 -27.37
N THR A 194 26.36 -27.40 -27.27
CA THR A 194 25.73 -26.42 -26.39
C THR A 194 25.26 -25.24 -27.22
N GLU A 195 24.00 -24.84 -27.02
CA GLU A 195 23.43 -23.63 -27.60
C GLU A 195 22.73 -22.81 -26.52
N THR A 196 22.50 -21.54 -26.80
CA THR A 196 21.74 -20.65 -25.92
C THR A 196 20.56 -20.06 -26.66
N ASP A 197 19.43 -19.99 -25.98
CA ASP A 197 18.24 -19.29 -26.46
C ASP A 197 17.79 -18.25 -25.41
N THR A 198 17.11 -17.19 -25.86
CA THR A 198 16.76 -16.05 -25.01
C THR A 198 15.31 -15.66 -25.19
N ALA A 199 14.61 -15.46 -24.06
CA ALA A 199 13.29 -14.85 -24.02
C ALA A 199 13.28 -13.57 -23.16
N PHE A 200 12.37 -12.66 -23.51
CA PHE A 200 12.11 -11.41 -22.81
C PHE A 200 10.73 -11.47 -22.16
N VAL A 201 10.63 -11.01 -20.91
CA VAL A 201 9.37 -10.91 -20.20
C VAL A 201 9.10 -9.43 -20.00
N GLU A 202 7.97 -8.93 -20.49
CA GLU A 202 7.58 -7.54 -20.29
C GLU A 202 6.41 -7.47 -19.31
N TRP A 203 6.31 -6.36 -18.56
CA TRP A 203 5.21 -6.09 -17.66
C TRP A 203 4.38 -4.91 -18.18
N TRP A 204 3.06 -5.02 -18.08
CA TRP A 204 2.18 -3.91 -18.43
C TRP A 204 2.26 -2.77 -17.41
N PRO A 205 2.04 -1.52 -17.84
CA PRO A 205 1.88 -0.38 -16.94
C PRO A 205 0.81 -0.65 -15.88
N GLU A 206 1.19 -0.55 -14.61
CA GLU A 206 0.24 -0.64 -13.51
C GLU A 206 -0.23 0.74 -13.07
N PRO A 207 -1.55 0.95 -12.95
CA PRO A 207 -2.06 2.17 -12.38
C PRO A 207 -1.84 2.20 -10.86
N SER A 208 -1.96 3.37 -10.26
CA SER A 208 -1.85 3.56 -8.81
C SER A 208 -2.96 4.46 -8.28
N ALA A 209 -3.64 4.00 -7.23
CA ALA A 209 -4.63 4.70 -6.43
C ALA A 209 -4.08 5.23 -5.09
N ASP A 210 -2.84 4.86 -4.73
CA ASP A 210 -2.19 5.16 -3.43
C ASP A 210 -2.08 6.64 -3.07
N ALA A 211 -2.10 7.54 -4.08
CA ALA A 211 -2.04 8.98 -3.85
C ALA A 211 -3.35 9.56 -3.29
N LEU A 212 -4.43 8.78 -3.27
CA LEU A 212 -5.70 9.18 -2.67
C LEU A 212 -5.64 9.13 -1.13
N PRO A 213 -6.36 10.03 -0.44
CA PRO A 213 -6.34 10.05 1.03
C PRO A 213 -7.03 8.81 1.61
N SER A 214 -6.48 8.22 2.68
CA SER A 214 -7.15 7.12 3.38
C SER A 214 -8.39 7.57 4.16
N ASN A 215 -8.41 8.83 4.60
CA ASN A 215 -9.53 9.46 5.29
C ASN A 215 -9.79 10.86 4.74
N ALA A 216 -11.06 11.23 4.61
CA ALA A 216 -11.53 12.55 4.25
C ALA A 216 -12.64 12.99 5.20
N SER A 217 -12.82 14.31 5.34
CA SER A 217 -13.93 14.89 6.09
C SER A 217 -14.66 15.90 5.22
N ALA A 218 -15.98 15.92 5.30
CA ALA A 218 -16.84 16.89 4.65
C ALA A 218 -17.90 17.41 5.62
N CYS A 219 -18.59 18.48 5.24
CA CYS A 219 -19.68 19.05 6.03
C CYS A 219 -21.01 18.77 5.35
N ALA A 220 -22.04 18.49 6.16
CA ALA A 220 -23.35 18.07 5.66
C ALA A 220 -24.01 19.05 4.67
N LEU A 221 -23.77 20.36 4.83
CA LEU A 221 -24.28 21.41 3.93
C LEU A 221 -23.31 21.84 2.83
N ASP A 222 -22.07 21.35 2.85
CA ASP A 222 -21.09 21.71 1.83
C ASP A 222 -21.37 20.96 0.53
N LEU A 223 -20.75 21.41 -0.55
CA LEU A 223 -20.71 20.64 -1.78
C LEU A 223 -20.04 19.27 -1.52
N PRO A 224 -20.40 18.22 -2.29
CA PRO A 224 -19.78 16.91 -2.14
C PRO A 224 -18.26 16.99 -2.15
N PHE A 225 -17.61 16.20 -1.30
CA PHE A 225 -16.16 16.08 -1.28
C PHE A 225 -15.70 15.45 -2.60
N VAL A 226 -14.88 16.18 -3.36
CA VAL A 226 -14.42 15.71 -4.67
C VAL A 226 -13.09 14.99 -4.52
N LEU A 227 -13.07 13.69 -4.84
CA LEU A 227 -11.85 12.96 -5.12
C LEU A 227 -11.36 13.35 -6.51
N GLU A 228 -10.13 13.87 -6.60
CA GLU A 228 -9.44 14.09 -7.87
C GLU A 228 -8.57 12.87 -8.18
N TRP A 229 -8.63 12.39 -9.43
CA TRP A 229 -7.86 11.23 -9.82
C TRP A 229 -6.37 11.57 -9.95
N PRO A 230 -5.47 10.81 -9.28
CA PRO A 230 -4.05 11.08 -9.36
C PRO A 230 -3.51 10.84 -10.77
N ALA A 231 -2.54 11.67 -11.17
CA ALA A 231 -1.79 11.46 -12.39
C ALA A 231 -1.03 10.13 -12.32
N GLN A 232 -1.13 9.33 -13.37
CA GLN A 232 -0.47 8.03 -13.45
C GLN A 232 0.98 8.20 -13.89
N ALA A 233 1.87 7.36 -13.35
CA ALA A 233 3.31 7.45 -13.63
C ALA A 233 3.67 7.01 -15.06
N GLN A 234 2.83 6.16 -15.66
CA GLN A 234 2.96 5.65 -17.01
C GLN A 234 1.64 5.87 -17.77
N ASP A 235 1.73 5.85 -19.10
CA ASP A 235 0.56 5.92 -19.96
C ASP A 235 -0.16 4.56 -20.00
N ALA A 236 -1.50 4.60 -20.11
CA ALA A 236 -2.29 3.39 -20.31
C ALA A 236 -1.97 2.78 -21.67
N VAL A 237 -2.02 1.45 -21.75
CA VAL A 237 -2.05 0.75 -23.04
C VAL A 237 -3.40 0.99 -23.71
N GLY A 238 -4.48 0.97 -22.92
CA GLY A 238 -5.83 1.33 -23.35
C GLY A 238 -6.22 2.71 -22.81
N SER A 239 -6.96 2.69 -21.69
CA SER A 239 -7.36 3.90 -20.97
C SER A 239 -7.63 3.59 -19.51
N TRP A 240 -7.28 4.54 -18.64
CA TRP A 240 -7.59 4.46 -17.22
C TRP A 240 -9.09 4.63 -16.98
N GLN A 241 -9.72 3.60 -16.42
CA GLN A 241 -11.11 3.60 -15.98
C GLN A 241 -11.14 3.64 -14.45
N TRP A 242 -11.80 4.66 -13.90
CA TRP A 242 -11.96 4.83 -12.47
C TRP A 242 -13.37 4.44 -12.04
N THR A 243 -13.46 3.65 -10.97
CA THR A 243 -14.72 3.26 -10.35
C THR A 243 -14.72 3.57 -8.86
N VAL A 244 -15.91 3.83 -8.31
CA VAL A 244 -16.15 3.96 -6.87
C VAL A 244 -17.22 2.94 -6.51
N ASP A 245 -16.90 2.01 -5.62
CA ASP A 245 -17.74 0.86 -5.25
C ASP A 245 -18.25 0.05 -6.46
N GLY A 246 -17.43 -0.04 -7.51
CA GLY A 246 -17.74 -0.75 -8.76
C GLY A 246 -18.54 0.07 -9.78
N GLU A 247 -18.97 1.29 -9.45
CA GLU A 247 -19.69 2.17 -10.37
C GLU A 247 -18.71 3.09 -11.12
N GLY A 248 -18.84 3.16 -12.44
CA GLY A 248 -17.97 3.98 -13.30
C GLY A 248 -18.10 5.48 -13.04
N THR A 249 -16.98 6.19 -13.13
CA THR A 249 -16.90 7.63 -12.84
C THR A 249 -16.49 8.49 -14.04
N ASN A 250 -16.45 9.80 -13.85
CA ASN A 250 -15.93 10.75 -14.84
C ASN A 250 -14.40 10.79 -14.81
N ALA A 251 -13.78 11.20 -15.92
CA ALA A 251 -12.32 11.21 -16.09
C ALA A 251 -11.54 12.17 -15.17
N PHE A 252 -12.22 13.08 -14.45
CA PHE A 252 -11.58 14.12 -13.64
C PHE A 252 -11.73 13.92 -12.13
N GLY A 253 -12.62 13.04 -11.70
CA GLY A 253 -12.90 12.84 -10.27
C GLY A 253 -14.30 12.30 -9.99
N HIS A 254 -14.59 12.16 -8.70
CA HIS A 254 -15.90 11.73 -8.20
C HIS A 254 -16.27 12.44 -6.89
N GLY A 255 -17.54 12.85 -6.77
CA GLY A 255 -18.06 13.54 -5.59
C GLY A 255 -18.69 12.58 -4.59
N LEU A 256 -18.21 12.61 -3.35
CA LEU A 256 -18.71 11.83 -2.23
C LEU A 256 -19.53 12.71 -1.30
N SER A 257 -20.72 12.24 -0.90
CA SER A 257 -21.65 13.02 -0.06
C SER A 257 -22.19 12.27 1.15
N GLN A 258 -22.10 10.94 1.15
CA GLN A 258 -22.57 10.12 2.27
C GLN A 258 -21.39 9.65 3.10
N GLU A 259 -21.58 9.64 4.42
CA GLU A 259 -20.61 9.04 5.34
C GLU A 259 -20.45 7.55 5.03
N GLY A 260 -19.21 7.06 5.07
CA GLY A 260 -18.92 5.65 4.80
C GLY A 260 -17.51 5.41 4.32
N THR A 261 -17.21 4.14 4.02
CA THR A 261 -15.96 3.74 3.38
C THR A 261 -16.23 3.36 1.94
N TYR A 262 -15.53 4.02 1.02
CA TYR A 262 -15.61 3.83 -0.41
C TYR A 262 -14.40 3.05 -0.90
N THR A 263 -14.61 2.12 -1.82
CA THR A 263 -13.55 1.39 -2.52
C THR A 263 -13.34 2.02 -3.89
N ILE A 264 -12.18 2.63 -4.10
CA ILE A 264 -11.81 3.26 -5.36
C ILE A 264 -10.95 2.26 -6.12
N GLU A 265 -11.28 1.97 -7.36
CA GLU A 265 -10.46 1.15 -8.26
C GLU A 265 -10.11 1.95 -9.51
N VAL A 266 -8.85 1.85 -9.93
CA VAL A 266 -8.39 2.27 -11.26
C VAL A 266 -7.93 1.06 -12.05
N ARG A 267 -8.35 0.95 -13.30
CA ARG A 267 -8.05 -0.19 -14.18
C ARG A 267 -7.68 0.26 -15.59
N ASP A 268 -6.69 -0.36 -16.22
CA ASP A 268 -6.53 -0.27 -17.67
C ASP A 268 -7.54 -1.20 -18.35
N ASN A 269 -8.41 -0.64 -19.20
CA ASN A 269 -9.40 -1.44 -19.93
C ASN A 269 -8.81 -2.37 -21.01
N ALA A 270 -7.55 -2.18 -21.43
CA ALA A 270 -6.89 -3.05 -22.41
C ALA A 270 -6.16 -4.23 -21.76
N THR A 271 -5.40 -3.98 -20.69
CA THR A 271 -4.55 -5.01 -20.05
C THR A 271 -5.24 -5.66 -18.86
N GLY A 272 -6.22 -4.97 -18.26
CA GLY A 272 -6.89 -5.42 -17.04
C GLY A 272 -6.11 -5.13 -15.75
N CYS A 273 -4.88 -4.61 -15.82
CA CYS A 273 -4.12 -4.25 -14.62
C CYS A 273 -4.86 -3.16 -13.83
N PHE A 274 -4.91 -3.33 -12.51
CA PHE A 274 -5.71 -2.48 -11.64
C PHE A 274 -5.06 -2.32 -10.28
N ASP A 275 -5.43 -1.23 -9.62
CA ASP A 275 -5.08 -0.95 -8.23
C ASP A 275 -6.31 -0.41 -7.49
N THR A 276 -6.32 -0.59 -6.16
CA THR A 276 -7.46 -0.26 -5.31
C THR A 276 -7.04 0.50 -4.07
N GLN A 277 -7.81 1.52 -3.69
CA GLN A 277 -7.63 2.28 -2.46
C GLN A 277 -8.96 2.41 -1.72
N SER A 278 -8.94 2.27 -0.39
CA SER A 278 -10.10 2.56 0.46
C SER A 278 -10.02 3.99 1.01
N VAL A 279 -11.13 4.72 0.89
CA VAL A 279 -11.27 6.09 1.42
C VAL A 279 -12.44 6.12 2.40
N ALA A 280 -12.19 6.46 3.66
CA ALA A 280 -13.26 6.70 4.62
C ALA A 280 -13.66 8.19 4.60
N LEU A 281 -14.92 8.49 4.28
CA LEU A 281 -15.49 9.82 4.38
C LEU A 281 -16.27 9.97 5.69
N ASN A 282 -15.84 10.91 6.52
CA ASN A 282 -16.57 11.36 7.70
C ASN A 282 -17.37 12.63 7.37
N VAL A 283 -18.69 12.61 7.55
CA VAL A 283 -19.54 13.79 7.30
C VAL A 283 -19.91 14.42 8.64
N LEU A 284 -19.36 15.61 8.88
CA LEU A 284 -19.59 16.38 10.10
C LEU A 284 -20.83 17.28 9.91
N PRO A 285 -21.69 17.44 10.94
CA PRO A 285 -22.83 18.33 10.85
C PRO A 285 -22.42 19.80 11.01
N ASN A 286 -23.13 20.68 10.31
CA ASN A 286 -23.04 22.12 10.55
C ASN A 286 -23.76 22.48 11.86
N LEU A 287 -23.19 23.43 12.61
CA LEU A 287 -23.71 23.84 13.91
C LEU A 287 -24.62 25.06 13.78
N PHE A 288 -25.73 25.05 14.51
CA PHE A 288 -26.62 26.18 14.70
C PHE A 288 -26.83 26.40 16.19
N LEU A 289 -26.59 27.62 16.66
CA LEU A 289 -26.88 28.02 18.04
C LEU A 289 -28.18 28.81 18.09
N ASP A 290 -29.00 28.51 19.09
CA ASP A 290 -30.04 29.41 19.58
C ASP A 290 -29.86 29.59 21.08
N ALA A 291 -30.32 30.72 21.61
CA ALA A 291 -30.28 30.99 23.03
C ALA A 291 -31.47 31.83 23.44
N PHE A 292 -32.02 31.52 24.61
CA PHE A 292 -33.07 32.31 25.23
C PHE A 292 -32.74 32.61 26.69
N VAL A 293 -33.16 33.78 27.14
CA VAL A 293 -33.03 34.20 28.55
C VAL A 293 -34.32 33.86 29.27
N VAL A 294 -34.23 33.21 30.44
CA VAL A 294 -35.42 32.85 31.23
C VAL A 294 -36.18 34.09 31.70
N ASP A 295 -35.47 35.09 32.23
CA ASP A 295 -35.99 36.41 32.53
C ASP A 295 -35.11 37.49 31.87
N PRO A 296 -35.55 38.10 30.74
CA PRO A 296 -34.74 39.08 30.02
C PRO A 296 -34.61 40.43 30.75
N LEU A 297 -35.40 40.68 31.80
CA LEU A 297 -35.39 41.92 32.57
C LEU A 297 -35.38 41.61 34.06
N ILE A 298 -34.22 41.77 34.71
CA ILE A 298 -34.02 41.44 36.11
C ILE A 298 -33.80 42.68 36.98
N CYS A 299 -34.00 42.56 38.29
CA CYS A 299 -33.61 43.61 39.23
C CYS A 299 -32.08 43.67 39.36
N ARG A 300 -31.53 44.88 39.52
CA ARG A 300 -30.08 45.03 39.79
C ARG A 300 -29.64 44.18 40.98
N GLY A 301 -28.63 43.35 40.76
CA GLY A 301 -28.08 42.43 41.77
C GLY A 301 -28.72 41.05 41.79
N ASP A 302 -29.82 40.85 41.05
CA ASP A 302 -30.37 39.53 40.78
C ASP A 302 -29.61 38.86 39.62
N SER A 303 -30.01 37.64 39.28
CA SER A 303 -29.44 36.87 38.19
C SER A 303 -30.51 36.03 37.50
N THR A 304 -30.37 35.83 36.19
CA THR A 304 -31.23 34.95 35.39
C THR A 304 -30.41 33.82 34.79
N GLU A 305 -31.08 32.74 34.37
CA GLU A 305 -30.48 31.70 33.55
C GLU A 305 -30.58 32.08 32.06
N ILE A 306 -29.51 31.82 31.31
CA ILE A 306 -29.55 31.74 29.85
C ILE A 306 -29.55 30.26 29.49
N VAL A 307 -30.42 29.84 28.58
CA VAL A 307 -30.43 28.49 28.03
C VAL A 307 -29.97 28.54 26.59
N VAL A 308 -28.88 27.83 26.28
CA VAL A 308 -28.32 27.70 24.94
C VAL A 308 -28.64 26.31 24.40
N GLU A 309 -29.20 26.26 23.19
CA GLU A 309 -29.47 25.03 22.46
C GLU A 309 -28.54 24.94 21.25
N VAL A 310 -27.83 23.82 21.14
CA VAL A 310 -26.99 23.50 19.98
C VAL A 310 -27.78 22.57 19.08
N PHE A 311 -28.12 23.04 17.89
CA PHE A 311 -28.76 22.24 16.87
C PHE A 311 -27.73 21.78 15.83
N THR A 312 -27.90 20.54 15.41
CA THR A 312 -27.30 19.97 14.20
C THR A 312 -28.41 19.78 13.18
N LEU A 313 -28.07 19.73 11.89
CA LEU A 313 -29.04 19.28 10.89
C LEU A 313 -29.20 17.77 10.97
N GLU A 314 -30.44 17.36 11.25
CA GLU A 314 -31.00 16.00 11.29
C GLU A 314 -30.25 14.92 12.11
N GLY A 315 -30.92 14.43 13.16
CA GLY A 315 -30.73 13.07 13.69
C GLY A 315 -29.49 12.78 14.52
N LEU A 316 -28.56 13.73 14.66
CA LEU A 316 -27.35 13.58 15.47
C LEU A 316 -27.45 14.36 16.79
N ASP A 317 -27.15 13.71 17.90
CA ASP A 317 -27.05 14.38 19.20
C ASP A 317 -25.83 15.30 19.20
N ALA A 318 -26.06 16.61 19.29
CA ALA A 318 -25.01 17.63 19.31
C ALA A 318 -24.01 17.42 20.46
N PHE A 319 -24.43 16.74 21.53
CA PHE A 319 -23.61 16.48 22.72
C PHE A 319 -22.68 15.27 22.56
N GLU A 320 -22.86 14.42 21.54
CA GLU A 320 -21.93 13.33 21.20
C GLU A 320 -20.81 13.78 20.24
N LEU A 321 -20.87 15.02 19.76
CA LEU A 321 -19.91 15.57 18.82
C LEU A 321 -18.76 16.28 19.53
N PRO A 322 -17.55 16.29 18.97
CA PRO A 322 -16.43 17.09 19.46
C PRO A 322 -16.65 18.57 19.13
N VAL A 323 -17.58 19.21 19.83
CA VAL A 323 -17.86 20.64 19.74
C VAL A 323 -17.05 21.39 20.79
N PHE A 324 -16.31 22.40 20.35
CA PHE A 324 -15.71 23.38 21.23
C PHE A 324 -16.76 24.47 21.51
N PHE A 325 -17.07 24.69 22.79
CA PHE A 325 -18.07 25.68 23.22
C PHE A 325 -17.45 26.64 24.22
N GLU A 326 -17.64 27.94 24.00
CA GLU A 326 -17.14 28.99 24.89
C GLU A 326 -18.09 30.19 24.95
N TRP A 327 -18.02 30.91 26.07
CA TRP A 327 -18.59 32.24 26.23
C TRP A 327 -17.50 33.29 26.07
N ASP A 328 -17.87 34.49 25.61
CA ASP A 328 -17.00 35.65 25.57
C ASP A 328 -16.53 36.11 26.96
N VAL A 329 -17.31 35.80 28.00
CA VAL A 329 -16.97 36.02 29.40
C VAL A 329 -16.37 34.75 30.04
N PRO A 330 -15.10 34.75 30.48
CA PRO A 330 -14.41 33.53 30.93
C PRO A 330 -15.05 32.79 32.12
N LEU A 331 -15.77 33.52 32.99
CA LEU A 331 -16.40 32.94 34.18
C LEU A 331 -17.76 32.28 33.88
N VAL A 332 -18.33 32.53 32.69
CA VAL A 332 -19.60 31.94 32.25
C VAL A 332 -19.27 30.64 31.53
N GLN A 333 -19.90 29.53 31.95
CA GLN A 333 -19.57 28.19 31.48
C GLN A 333 -20.83 27.33 31.34
N GLY A 334 -20.79 26.38 30.41
CA GLY A 334 -21.89 25.46 30.15
C GLY A 334 -23.03 26.07 29.32
N TYR A 335 -24.04 25.26 29.04
CA TYR A 335 -25.19 25.61 28.20
C TYR A 335 -26.34 26.28 28.96
N GLN A 336 -26.29 26.25 30.30
CA GLN A 336 -27.30 26.83 31.18
C GLN A 336 -26.64 27.66 32.29
N PRO A 337 -25.87 28.71 31.97
CA PRO A 337 -25.26 29.54 33.00
C PRO A 337 -26.29 30.47 33.65
N THR A 338 -26.07 30.75 34.94
CA THR A 338 -26.74 31.84 35.66
C THR A 338 -25.87 33.09 35.62
N VAL A 339 -26.42 34.20 35.14
CA VAL A 339 -25.69 35.45 34.86
C VAL A 339 -26.43 36.68 35.40
N ALA A 340 -25.69 37.76 35.64
CA ALA A 340 -26.25 39.08 35.96
C ALA A 340 -26.61 39.84 34.68
N GLY A 341 -27.00 41.11 34.79
CA GLY A 341 -27.23 41.97 33.64
C GLY A 341 -25.98 42.16 32.79
N GLY A 342 -26.15 42.12 31.47
CA GLY A 342 -25.05 42.24 30.52
C GLY A 342 -25.36 41.69 29.13
N GLU A 343 -24.40 41.88 28.23
CA GLU A 343 -24.38 41.26 26.90
C GLU A 343 -23.46 40.04 26.94
N TYR A 344 -23.93 38.91 26.42
CA TYR A 344 -23.20 37.64 26.40
C TYR A 344 -23.22 37.05 25.00
N THR A 345 -22.09 36.52 24.55
CA THR A 345 -21.96 35.81 23.26
C THR A 345 -21.52 34.38 23.50
N ALA A 346 -22.35 33.42 23.11
CA ALA A 346 -21.98 32.01 23.07
C ALA A 346 -21.44 31.64 21.68
N THR A 347 -20.33 30.91 21.64
CA THR A 347 -19.69 30.42 20.42
C THR A 347 -19.56 28.90 20.46
N ALA A 348 -19.98 28.23 19.38
CA ALA A 348 -19.77 26.80 19.16
C ALA A 348 -18.99 26.57 17.87
N GLN A 349 -17.99 25.70 17.92
CA GLN A 349 -17.10 25.41 16.79
C GLN A 349 -16.85 23.91 16.65
N ASN A 350 -16.85 23.43 15.40
CA ASN A 350 -16.33 22.12 15.02
C ASN A 350 -15.53 22.22 13.71
N GLY A 351 -15.21 21.07 13.10
CA GLY A 351 -14.49 21.02 11.81
C GLY A 351 -15.22 21.69 10.65
N CYS A 352 -16.52 21.98 10.77
CA CYS A 352 -17.35 22.60 9.73
C CYS A 352 -17.55 24.10 9.90
N GLY A 353 -16.99 24.70 10.94
CA GLY A 353 -17.01 26.13 11.15
C GLY A 353 -17.56 26.51 12.52
N THR A 354 -18.04 27.75 12.59
CA THR A 354 -18.37 28.42 13.85
C THR A 354 -19.78 29.00 13.78
N SER A 355 -20.56 28.76 14.83
CA SER A 355 -21.87 29.38 15.05
C SER A 355 -21.80 30.25 16.30
N ARG A 356 -22.53 31.37 16.30
CA ARG A 356 -22.54 32.34 17.40
C ARG A 356 -23.96 32.82 17.67
N VAL A 357 -24.27 33.04 18.93
CA VAL A 357 -25.52 33.66 19.36
C VAL A 357 -25.21 34.72 20.42
N GLU A 358 -25.84 35.88 20.27
CA GLU A 358 -25.73 37.02 21.19
C GLU A 358 -27.03 37.12 21.98
N VAL A 359 -26.94 37.29 23.29
CA VAL A 359 -28.07 37.49 24.18
C VAL A 359 -27.81 38.66 25.12
N VAL A 360 -28.88 39.36 25.49
CA VAL A 360 -28.83 40.52 26.36
C VAL A 360 -29.75 40.28 27.55
N VAL A 361 -29.23 40.50 28.75
CA VAL A 361 -29.99 40.52 30.00
C VAL A 361 -30.04 41.97 30.46
N GLU A 362 -31.24 42.55 30.43
CA GLU A 362 -31.47 43.92 30.88
C GLU A 362 -31.62 43.96 32.41
N GLU A 363 -31.05 44.98 33.03
CA GLU A 363 -31.18 45.23 34.46
C GLU A 363 -32.01 46.51 34.70
N GLU A 364 -33.04 46.39 35.53
CA GLU A 364 -33.79 47.54 36.05
C GLU A 364 -33.71 47.65 37.57
N TYR A 365 -34.04 48.83 38.08
CA TYR A 365 -34.19 49.04 39.51
C TYR A 365 -35.66 48.80 39.89
N CYS A 366 -35.92 47.70 40.59
CA CYS A 366 -37.28 47.29 40.97
C CYS A 366 -37.91 48.04 42.16
N GLY A 367 -37.24 49.08 42.69
CA GLY A 367 -37.79 49.94 43.76
C GLY A 367 -37.58 49.44 45.20
N CYS A 368 -37.87 50.33 46.16
CA CYS A 368 -37.80 50.09 47.60
C CYS A 368 -39.19 50.03 48.25
N ASP A 369 -39.58 48.87 48.81
CA ASP A 369 -40.83 48.75 49.56
C ASP A 369 -40.67 49.26 51.00
N VAL A 370 -40.97 50.55 51.20
CA VAL A 370 -40.99 51.18 52.52
C VAL A 370 -42.38 51.01 53.13
N TYR A 371 -42.50 50.25 54.22
CA TYR A 371 -43.74 50.14 54.98
C TYR A 371 -43.71 51.03 56.23
N VAL A 372 -44.74 51.87 56.37
CA VAL A 372 -44.92 52.71 57.56
C VAL A 372 -46.21 52.28 58.24
N PRO A 373 -46.15 51.75 59.48
CA PRO A 373 -47.34 51.40 60.26
C PRO A 373 -48.27 52.60 60.48
N ASN A 374 -49.44 52.39 61.07
CA ASN A 374 -50.39 53.47 61.38
C ASN A 374 -50.71 53.61 62.87
N ALA A 375 -50.20 52.71 63.71
CA ALA A 375 -50.44 52.69 65.15
C ALA A 375 -49.34 51.93 65.89
N PHE A 376 -49.18 52.21 67.18
CA PHE A 376 -48.34 51.45 68.10
C PHE A 376 -48.88 51.58 69.54
N THR A 377 -48.46 50.69 70.43
CA THR A 377 -48.99 50.55 71.81
C THR A 377 -47.85 50.64 72.82
N PRO A 378 -47.37 51.85 73.16
CA PRO A 378 -46.30 52.01 74.14
C PRO A 378 -46.83 51.87 75.57
N ASP A 379 -47.19 50.64 75.98
CA ASP A 379 -47.77 50.30 77.29
C ASP A 379 -46.82 49.51 78.21
N GLY A 380 -45.63 49.16 77.72
CA GLY A 380 -44.58 48.48 78.47
C GLY A 380 -44.70 46.95 78.52
N ASP A 381 -45.55 46.34 77.69
CA ASP A 381 -45.68 44.88 77.55
C ASP A 381 -44.58 44.23 76.66
N GLY A 382 -43.80 45.07 75.96
CA GLY A 382 -42.71 44.68 75.08
C GLY A 382 -43.11 44.46 73.61
N LEU A 383 -44.37 44.69 73.25
CA LEU A 383 -44.92 44.54 71.91
C LEU A 383 -45.39 45.91 71.38
N ASN A 384 -44.89 46.30 70.20
CA ASN A 384 -45.21 47.59 69.56
C ASN A 384 -44.94 48.82 70.46
N GLU A 385 -43.87 48.77 71.26
CA GLU A 385 -43.44 49.87 72.15
C GLU A 385 -42.92 51.11 71.44
N GLY A 386 -42.64 50.99 70.14
CA GLY A 386 -42.05 52.06 69.37
C GLY A 386 -42.50 52.03 67.92
N PHE A 387 -42.76 53.20 67.38
CA PHE A 387 -43.14 53.41 66.00
C PHE A 387 -41.89 53.61 65.15
N LYS A 388 -41.69 52.76 64.14
CA LYS A 388 -40.59 52.89 63.18
C LYS A 388 -41.01 52.50 61.78
N VAL A 389 -40.20 52.90 60.81
CA VAL A 389 -40.33 52.48 59.42
C VAL A 389 -39.76 51.07 59.26
N HIS A 390 -40.45 50.23 58.49
CA HIS A 390 -39.96 48.90 58.11
C HIS A 390 -39.53 48.93 56.64
N THR A 391 -38.28 48.61 56.39
CA THR A 391 -37.68 48.61 55.05
C THR A 391 -36.52 47.62 55.03
N ALA A 392 -36.26 47.04 53.86
CA ALA A 392 -35.02 46.29 53.57
C ALA A 392 -33.95 47.18 52.90
N CYS A 393 -34.27 48.45 52.64
CA CYS A 393 -33.42 49.37 51.90
C CYS A 393 -32.49 50.20 52.79
N GLU A 394 -31.33 50.53 52.25
CA GLU A 394 -30.46 51.59 52.76
C GLU A 394 -30.83 52.93 52.11
N PHE A 395 -30.81 54.02 52.89
CA PHE A 395 -31.14 55.36 52.44
C PHE A 395 -29.88 56.25 52.43
N ASP A 396 -29.70 57.07 51.39
CA ASP A 396 -28.66 58.11 51.38
C ASP A 396 -28.98 59.20 52.41
N THR A 397 -30.26 59.57 52.52
CA THR A 397 -30.78 60.45 53.56
C THR A 397 -32.14 59.95 54.04
N PHE A 398 -32.42 60.15 55.31
CA PHE A 398 -33.71 59.82 55.94
C PHE A 398 -34.09 60.94 56.90
N GLU A 399 -35.36 61.32 56.90
CA GLU A 399 -35.93 62.37 57.74
C GLU A 399 -37.35 61.96 58.14
N PHE A 400 -37.61 61.81 59.43
CA PHE A 400 -38.90 61.43 59.96
C PHE A 400 -39.31 62.39 61.07
N GLU A 401 -40.41 63.11 60.86
CA GLU A 401 -40.95 64.10 61.78
C GLU A 401 -42.38 63.76 62.19
N VAL A 402 -42.68 63.91 63.47
CA VAL A 402 -44.02 63.76 64.04
C VAL A 402 -44.46 65.08 64.63
N PHE A 403 -45.72 65.44 64.41
CA PHE A 403 -46.28 66.74 64.75
C PHE A 403 -47.42 66.61 65.76
N ASN A 404 -47.60 67.62 66.62
CA ASN A 404 -48.79 67.76 67.43
C ASN A 404 -49.98 68.32 66.63
N ARG A 405 -51.14 68.44 67.30
CA ARG A 405 -52.40 68.94 66.71
C ARG A 405 -52.32 70.39 66.19
N TRP A 406 -51.31 71.14 66.60
CA TRP A 406 -51.06 72.52 66.18
C TRP A 406 -49.97 72.62 65.10
N GLY A 407 -49.46 71.50 64.59
CA GLY A 407 -48.45 71.45 63.54
C GLY A 407 -47.02 71.71 64.02
N GLN A 408 -46.75 71.62 65.33
CA GLN A 408 -45.40 71.74 65.86
C GLN A 408 -44.75 70.35 65.92
N VAL A 409 -43.48 70.24 65.50
CA VAL A 409 -42.70 69.01 65.62
C VAL A 409 -42.54 68.65 67.11
N VAL A 410 -42.97 67.45 67.46
CA VAL A 410 -42.84 66.88 68.81
C VAL A 410 -41.76 65.80 68.87
N TRP A 411 -41.47 65.17 67.74
CA TRP A 411 -40.36 64.24 67.61
C TRP A 411 -39.79 64.29 66.20
N HIS A 412 -38.47 64.13 66.09
CA HIS A 412 -37.82 63.89 64.81
C HIS A 412 -36.67 62.88 64.93
N SER A 413 -36.37 62.19 63.83
CA SER A 413 -35.16 61.37 63.66
C SER A 413 -34.68 61.38 62.21
N ASN A 414 -33.36 61.21 62.04
CA ASN A 414 -32.72 60.96 60.75
C ASN A 414 -32.20 59.52 60.64
N ASP A 415 -32.53 58.66 61.60
CA ASP A 415 -32.18 57.25 61.63
C ASP A 415 -33.46 56.40 61.48
N ALA A 416 -33.59 55.69 60.37
CA ALA A 416 -34.76 54.85 60.10
C ALA A 416 -34.92 53.70 61.10
N SER A 417 -33.84 53.33 61.80
CA SER A 417 -33.84 52.27 62.81
C SER A 417 -34.27 52.77 64.20
N GLU A 418 -34.30 54.08 64.44
CA GLU A 418 -34.69 54.68 65.71
C GLU A 418 -36.21 54.66 65.88
N PRO A 419 -36.76 53.91 66.85
CA PRO A 419 -38.18 53.90 67.10
C PRO A 419 -38.63 55.11 67.91
N TRP A 420 -39.78 55.66 67.58
CA TRP A 420 -40.45 56.67 68.40
C TRP A 420 -41.36 56.03 69.45
N ASP A 421 -41.09 56.26 70.72
CA ASP A 421 -41.83 55.72 71.88
C ASP A 421 -43.03 56.58 72.31
N GLY A 422 -43.35 57.64 71.57
CA GLY A 422 -44.39 58.61 71.93
C GLY A 422 -43.91 59.74 72.84
N GLY A 423 -42.61 59.80 73.16
CA GLY A 423 -41.98 60.90 73.88
C GLY A 423 -41.79 62.16 73.03
N VAL A 424 -41.60 63.30 73.71
CA VAL A 424 -41.22 64.57 73.05
C VAL A 424 -39.71 64.74 73.14
N ASN A 425 -39.00 64.74 72.01
CA ASN A 425 -37.53 64.89 71.99
C ASN A 425 -37.04 66.26 71.47
N VAL A 426 -37.96 67.21 71.24
CA VAL A 426 -37.64 68.54 70.66
C VAL A 426 -37.72 69.64 71.71
N ASN A 427 -36.76 70.57 71.70
CA ASN A 427 -36.65 71.76 72.56
C ASN A 427 -36.28 71.57 74.05
N GLY A 428 -35.79 70.39 74.46
CA GLY A 428 -35.27 70.19 75.83
C GLY A 428 -36.32 70.31 76.94
N ILE A 429 -37.61 70.12 76.61
CA ILE A 429 -38.73 70.15 77.56
C ILE A 429 -39.24 68.72 77.79
N GLY A 430 -38.52 67.97 78.64
CA GLY A 430 -39.04 66.94 79.54
C GLY A 430 -39.39 65.55 79.00
N ASP A 431 -39.14 64.53 79.83
CA ASP A 431 -39.55 63.12 79.71
C ASP A 431 -41.09 62.94 79.82
N HIS A 432 -41.84 63.61 78.94
CA HIS A 432 -43.30 63.54 78.94
C HIS A 432 -43.80 62.84 77.69
N TYR A 433 -44.47 61.72 77.89
CA TYR A 433 -45.19 60.98 76.86
C TYR A 433 -46.42 61.77 76.39
N LEU A 434 -46.61 61.82 75.07
CA LEU A 434 -47.79 62.43 74.46
C LEU A 434 -49.04 61.61 74.76
N PRO A 435 -50.21 62.24 74.99
CA PRO A 435 -51.45 61.53 75.28
C PRO A 435 -51.92 60.66 74.10
N ASP A 436 -52.78 59.69 74.39
CA ASP A 436 -53.38 58.85 73.36
C ASP A 436 -54.15 59.69 72.34
N GLY A 437 -53.98 59.36 71.07
CA GLY A 437 -54.51 60.17 70.00
C GLY A 437 -53.79 59.99 68.68
N VAL A 438 -54.21 60.80 67.71
CA VAL A 438 -53.72 60.75 66.34
C VAL A 438 -52.73 61.88 66.10
N TYR A 439 -51.52 61.53 65.67
CA TYR A 439 -50.40 62.42 65.41
C TYR A 439 -50.04 62.38 63.93
N PRO A 440 -50.13 63.50 63.20
CA PRO A 440 -49.65 63.55 61.82
C PRO A 440 -48.13 63.39 61.78
N TYR A 441 -47.64 62.79 60.70
CA TYR A 441 -46.21 62.64 60.45
C TYR A 441 -45.83 62.87 59.00
N THR A 442 -44.57 63.21 58.78
CA THR A 442 -43.92 63.20 57.47
C THR A 442 -42.66 62.37 57.54
N VAL A 443 -42.47 61.49 56.57
CA VAL A 443 -41.22 60.74 56.40
C VAL A 443 -40.73 60.94 54.98
N ALA A 444 -39.48 61.34 54.82
CA ALA A 444 -38.83 61.55 53.54
C ALA A 444 -37.49 60.82 53.51
N TRP A 445 -37.13 60.29 52.35
CA TRP A 445 -35.85 59.65 52.14
C TRP A 445 -35.35 59.92 50.73
N SER A 446 -34.03 59.83 50.56
CA SER A 446 -33.40 59.88 49.25
C SER A 446 -32.51 58.67 49.02
N TYR A 447 -32.31 58.35 47.76
CA TYR A 447 -31.37 57.33 47.31
C TYR A 447 -30.85 57.69 45.92
N SER A 448 -29.71 57.14 45.54
CA SER A 448 -29.08 57.34 44.23
C SER A 448 -29.44 56.20 43.29
N ASP A 449 -29.99 56.53 42.12
CA ASP A 449 -30.28 55.61 41.02
C ASP A 449 -29.67 56.13 39.70
N ASP A 450 -28.79 55.36 39.08
CA ASP A 450 -28.06 55.72 37.85
C ASP A 450 -27.42 57.14 37.88
N GLY A 451 -26.86 57.49 39.04
CA GLY A 451 -26.26 58.80 39.30
C GLY A 451 -27.26 59.95 39.48
N GLN A 452 -28.57 59.70 39.45
CA GLN A 452 -29.61 60.65 39.82
C GLN A 452 -30.06 60.41 41.27
N GLN A 453 -30.12 61.47 42.07
CA GLN A 453 -30.77 61.39 43.37
C GLN A 453 -32.28 61.48 43.24
N ILE A 454 -32.95 60.43 43.70
CA ILE A 454 -34.40 60.37 43.82
C ILE A 454 -34.76 60.66 45.27
N ARG A 455 -35.77 61.52 45.48
CA ARG A 455 -36.30 61.86 46.81
C ARG A 455 -37.78 61.50 46.87
N GLU A 456 -38.14 60.68 47.83
CA GLU A 456 -39.52 60.31 48.12
C GLU A 456 -39.98 60.88 49.46
N SER A 457 -41.29 61.04 49.62
CA SER A 457 -41.88 61.41 50.90
C SER A 457 -43.28 60.84 51.05
N ARG A 458 -43.64 60.52 52.30
CA ARG A 458 -44.97 60.08 52.70
C ARG A 458 -45.46 60.93 53.86
N ILE A 459 -46.76 61.21 53.85
CA ILE A 459 -47.47 61.92 54.90
C ILE A 459 -48.54 60.98 55.41
N GLY A 460 -48.65 60.85 56.73
CA GLY A 460 -49.63 59.95 57.32
C GLY A 460 -50.02 60.36 58.72
N ARG A 461 -50.62 59.41 59.43
CA ARG A 461 -51.07 59.59 60.81
C ARG A 461 -50.70 58.36 61.64
N ILE A 462 -50.22 58.61 62.85
CA ILE A 462 -49.87 57.61 63.85
C ILE A 462 -50.93 57.67 64.94
N LEU A 463 -51.53 56.53 65.26
CA LEU A 463 -52.42 56.39 66.42
C LEU A 463 -51.62 55.82 67.60
N ILE A 464 -51.58 56.58 68.69
CA ILE A 464 -51.09 56.10 69.99
C ILE A 464 -52.29 55.56 70.78
N VAL A 465 -52.17 54.32 71.25
CA VAL A 465 -53.15 53.67 72.14
C VAL A 465 -52.37 53.05 73.31
N ARG A 466 -52.70 53.40 74.55
CA ARG A 466 -52.08 52.80 75.75
C ARG A 466 -53.10 52.10 76.65
#